data_AF-A0A924AG41-F1
#
_entry.id   AF-A0A924AG41-F1
#
_cell.length_a   1.000
_cell.length_b   1.000
_cell.length_c   1.000
_cell.angle_alpha   90.00
_cell.angle_beta   90.00
_cell.angle_gamma   90.00
#
_symmetry.space_group_name_H-M   'P 1'
#
loop_
_entity.id
_entity.type
_entity.pdbx_description
1 polymer ?
#
loop_
_entity_poly.entity_id
_entity_poly.type
_entity_poly.pdbx_seq_one_letter_code
_entity_poly.pdbx_strand_id
1 'polypeptide(L)'
;KNAVLNYPNKLTSHDFEGWVQEQGLYYPEEWDKNFKTVISSNDKGEKPKDSAILIANYGKGHYIYTGLSFFRELPAGVAGAYKLFANLISIGKN
;
A
#
# COMPACT_ATOMS: atom_id res chain seq x y z
N LYS A 1 -7.41 -7.17 -12.74
CA LYS A 1 -6.63 -7.59 -11.54
C LYS A 1 -5.72 -6.44 -11.15
N ASN A 2 -5.60 -6.12 -9.85
CA ASN A 2 -4.76 -5.00 -9.39
C ASN A 2 -3.28 -5.41 -9.47
N ALA A 3 -2.48 -4.70 -10.27
CA ALA A 3 -1.06 -5.03 -10.48
C ALA A 3 -0.25 -4.98 -9.18
N VAL A 4 -0.54 -4.02 -8.30
CA VAL A 4 0.14 -3.87 -7.00
C VAL A 4 -0.03 -5.09 -6.10
N LEU A 5 -1.13 -5.83 -6.24
CA LEU A 5 -1.36 -7.05 -5.45
C LEU A 5 -0.83 -8.32 -6.12
N ASN A 6 -0.37 -8.24 -7.38
CA ASN A 6 -0.14 -9.43 -8.20
C ASN A 6 1.20 -9.46 -8.96
N TYR A 7 1.98 -8.37 -8.98
CA TYR A 7 3.24 -8.30 -9.73
C TYR A 7 4.27 -7.36 -9.08
N PRO A 8 5.57 -7.74 -9.05
CA PRO A 8 6.13 -9.04 -9.42
C PRO A 8 5.84 -10.14 -8.41
N ASN A 9 5.37 -9.77 -7.21
CA ASN A 9 4.99 -10.72 -6.18
C ASN A 9 3.46 -10.81 -6.09
N LYS A 10 2.92 -12.03 -6.06
CA LYS A 10 1.51 -12.22 -5.72
C LYS A 10 1.34 -12.11 -4.21
N LEU A 11 0.57 -11.10 -3.77
CA LEU A 11 0.26 -10.90 -2.36
C LEU A 11 -0.98 -11.70 -1.96
N THR A 12 -0.96 -12.18 -0.73
CA THR A 12 -2.04 -12.92 -0.07
C THR A 12 -2.27 -12.33 1.33
N SER A 13 -3.29 -12.81 2.04
CA SER A 13 -3.53 -12.38 3.43
C SER A 13 -2.32 -12.61 4.34
N HIS A 14 -1.52 -13.65 4.08
CA HIS A 14 -0.32 -13.96 4.85
C HIS A 14 0.76 -12.87 4.76
N ASP A 15 0.82 -12.12 3.65
CA ASP A 15 1.76 -11.01 3.50
C ASP A 15 1.39 -9.78 4.35
N PHE A 16 0.23 -9.81 5.01
CA PHE A 16 -0.23 -8.78 5.94
C PHE A 16 -0.13 -9.23 7.41
N GLU A 17 0.45 -10.41 7.68
CA GLU A 17 0.71 -10.88 9.03
C GLU A 17 2.05 -10.32 9.57
N GLY A 18 2.12 -10.09 10.89
CA GLY A 18 3.35 -9.65 11.56
C GLY A 18 3.72 -8.18 11.36
N TRP A 19 2.85 -7.37 10.74
CA TRP A 19 3.01 -5.92 10.67
C TRP A 19 2.99 -5.29 12.07
N VAL A 20 3.87 -4.32 12.31
CA VAL A 20 4.00 -3.69 13.63
C VAL A 20 2.93 -2.61 13.84
N GLN A 21 2.72 -2.19 15.10
CA GLN A 21 1.76 -1.12 15.42
C GLN A 21 2.18 0.20 14.75
N GLU A 22 1.20 1.07 14.48
CA GLU A 22 1.36 2.28 13.66
C GLU A 22 1.56 1.91 12.19
N GLN A 23 0.66 1.04 11.68
CA GLN A 23 0.74 0.45 10.33
C GLN A 23 0.69 1.51 9.22
N GLY A 24 0.14 2.68 9.52
CA GLY A 24 0.30 3.87 8.70
C GLY A 24 -0.08 5.14 9.42
N LEU A 25 0.32 6.24 8.81
CA LEU A 25 0.11 7.60 9.29
C LEU A 25 -0.41 8.46 8.15
N TYR A 26 -1.04 9.57 8.51
CA TYR A 26 -1.44 10.63 7.60
C TYR A 26 -2.41 10.21 6.48
N TYR A 27 -3.21 9.15 6.68
CA TYR A 27 -4.19 8.73 5.69
C TYR A 27 -5.14 9.89 5.32
N PRO A 28 -5.22 10.29 4.04
CA PRO A 28 -6.06 11.39 3.63
C PRO A 28 -7.53 11.01 3.81
N GLU A 29 -8.34 11.97 4.27
CA GLU A 29 -9.79 11.81 4.38
C GLU A 29 -10.50 11.99 3.02
N GLU A 30 -9.92 12.82 2.16
CA GLU A 30 -10.42 13.11 0.82
C GLU A 30 -9.29 13.05 -0.21
N TRP A 31 -9.64 12.66 -1.43
CA TRP A 31 -8.73 12.63 -2.57
C TRP A 31 -9.51 12.82 -3.87
N ASP A 32 -8.82 13.22 -4.92
CA ASP A 32 -9.42 13.41 -6.23
C ASP A 32 -9.97 12.09 -6.80
N LYS A 33 -11.09 12.16 -7.53
CA LYS A 33 -11.78 10.98 -8.10
C LYS A 33 -10.93 10.13 -9.05
N ASN A 34 -9.82 10.65 -9.55
CA ASN A 34 -8.91 9.92 -10.43
C ASN A 34 -8.04 8.90 -9.66
N PHE A 35 -7.97 9.01 -8.33
CA PHE A 35 -7.28 8.05 -7.50
C PHE A 35 -8.12 6.78 -7.29
N LYS A 36 -7.43 5.64 -7.39
CA LYS A 36 -7.96 4.33 -7.07
C LYS A 36 -7.36 3.85 -5.75
N THR A 37 -8.20 3.36 -4.86
CA THR A 37 -7.78 2.68 -3.62
C THR A 37 -7.30 1.27 -3.94
N VAL A 38 -6.35 0.76 -3.14
CA VAL A 38 -5.76 -0.58 -3.36
C VAL A 38 -5.93 -1.48 -2.15
N ILE A 39 -5.55 -0.98 -0.96
CA ILE A 39 -5.64 -1.68 0.31
C ILE A 39 -6.23 -0.70 1.32
N SER A 40 -7.03 -1.22 2.25
CA SER A 40 -7.42 -0.52 3.47
C SER A 40 -6.56 -0.97 4.64
N SER A 41 -6.26 -0.06 5.57
CA SER A 41 -5.48 -0.36 6.76
C SER A 41 -6.01 0.43 7.96
N ASN A 42 -5.80 -0.13 9.15
CA ASN A 42 -6.09 0.51 10.43
C ASN A 42 -5.28 -0.18 11.52
N ASP A 43 -4.95 0.58 12.56
CA ASP A 43 -4.49 0.00 13.80
C ASP A 43 -5.65 -0.66 14.57
N LYS A 44 -5.30 -1.49 15.54
CA LYS A 44 -6.28 -2.23 16.35
C LYS A 44 -7.21 -1.27 17.09
N GLY A 45 -8.51 -1.40 16.83
CA GLY A 45 -9.55 -0.58 17.44
C GLY A 45 -9.90 0.70 16.66
N GLU A 46 -9.17 0.99 15.58
CA GLU A 46 -9.48 2.08 14.67
C GLU A 46 -10.36 1.64 13.49
N LYS A 47 -10.99 2.60 12.81
CA LYS A 47 -11.76 2.33 11.60
C LYS A 47 -10.83 2.11 10.41
N PRO A 48 -11.08 1.11 9.55
CA PRO A 48 -10.37 0.94 8.28
C PRO A 48 -10.33 2.23 7.46
N LYS A 49 -9.16 2.56 6.92
CA LYS A 49 -8.95 3.67 6.00
C LYS A 49 -8.57 3.13 4.62
N ASP A 50 -9.43 3.34 3.63
CA ASP A 50 -9.23 2.86 2.26
C ASP A 50 -8.11 3.61 1.51
N SER A 51 -7.65 4.73 2.07
CA SER A 51 -6.59 5.57 1.54
C SER A 51 -5.17 5.11 1.92
N ALA A 52 -5.02 3.89 2.44
CA ALA A 52 -3.70 3.38 2.78
C ALA A 52 -2.77 3.35 1.57
N ILE A 53 -3.31 3.04 0.39
CA ILE A 53 -2.64 3.20 -0.90
C ILE A 53 -3.62 3.80 -1.91
N LEU A 54 -3.26 4.94 -2.48
CA LEU A 54 -3.97 5.63 -3.55
C LEU A 54 -3.09 5.70 -4.80
N ILE A 55 -3.67 5.37 -5.96
CA ILE A 55 -2.95 5.39 -7.24
C ILE A 55 -3.73 6.14 -8.29
N ALA A 56 -3.10 7.12 -8.93
CA ALA A 56 -3.65 7.80 -10.10
C ALA A 56 -2.69 7.67 -11.28
N ASN A 57 -3.23 7.66 -12.49
CA ASN A 57 -2.42 7.85 -13.70
C ASN A 57 -2.09 9.33 -13.83
N TYR A 58 -0.84 9.66 -14.10
CA TYR A 58 -0.41 11.05 -14.28
C TYR A 58 0.61 11.14 -15.41
N GLY A 59 0.25 11.86 -16.49
CA GLY A 59 1.05 11.93 -17.70
C GLY A 59 1.34 10.53 -18.27
N LYS A 60 2.62 10.17 -18.37
CA LYS A 60 3.10 8.87 -18.89
C LYS A 60 3.36 7.83 -17.78
N GLY A 61 3.00 8.13 -16.53
CA GLY A 61 3.31 7.27 -15.39
C GLY A 61 2.20 7.23 -14.35
N HIS A 62 2.59 6.86 -13.13
CA HIS A 62 1.68 6.70 -12.01
C HIS A 62 2.12 7.60 -10.84
N TYR A 63 1.15 8.22 -10.20
CA TYR A 63 1.33 8.83 -8.90
C TYR A 63 0.81 7.87 -7.83
N ILE A 64 1.64 7.55 -6.85
CA ILE A 64 1.28 6.68 -5.73
C ILE A 64 1.41 7.50 -4.46
N TYR A 65 0.32 7.58 -3.70
CA TYR A 65 0.34 7.99 -2.31
C TYR A 65 0.18 6.76 -1.43
N THR A 66 0.99 6.66 -0.37
CA THR A 66 0.84 5.60 0.63
C THR A 66 1.09 6.19 2.02
N GLY A 67 0.12 5.97 2.92
CA GLY A 67 0.29 6.29 4.33
C GLY A 67 0.93 5.16 5.13
N LEU A 68 1.14 3.98 4.52
CA LEU A 68 1.75 2.83 5.19
C LEU A 68 3.15 3.18 5.71
N SER A 69 3.42 2.81 6.97
CA SER A 69 4.66 3.11 7.68
C SER A 69 5.82 2.20 7.26
N PHE A 70 6.18 2.19 5.97
CA PHE A 70 7.30 1.35 5.46
C PHE A 70 8.61 1.59 6.23
N PHE A 71 8.82 2.77 6.79
CA PHE A 71 9.98 3.08 7.63
C PHE A 71 10.02 2.29 8.95
N ARG A 72 8.91 1.69 9.38
CA ARG A 72 8.84 0.75 10.52
C ARG A 72 8.87 -0.69 10.06
N GLU A 73 8.06 -1.01 9.05
CA GLU A 73 7.87 -2.39 8.60
C GLU A 73 9.11 -2.97 7.92
N LEU A 74 9.83 -2.16 7.13
CA LEU A 74 11.04 -2.62 6.46
C LEU A 74 12.15 -2.91 7.50
N PRO A 75 12.52 -2.00 8.44
CA PRO A 75 13.49 -2.33 9.48
C PRO A 75 13.07 -3.47 10.41
N ALA A 76 11.76 -3.66 10.65
CA ALA A 76 11.24 -4.78 11.43
C ALA A 76 11.34 -6.14 10.70
N GLY A 77 11.72 -6.16 9.42
CA GLY A 77 11.90 -7.39 8.64
C GLY A 77 10.58 -8.01 8.15
N VAL A 78 9.51 -7.22 8.04
CA VAL A 78 8.19 -7.72 7.62
C VAL A 78 8.23 -8.07 6.13
N ALA A 79 8.30 -9.37 5.83
CA ALA A 79 8.50 -9.88 4.47
C ALA A 79 7.45 -9.38 3.47
N GLY A 80 6.18 -9.30 3.89
CA GLY A 80 5.11 -8.81 3.03
C GLY A 80 5.19 -7.31 2.71
N ALA A 81 5.74 -6.49 3.62
CA ALA A 81 5.99 -5.08 3.36
C ALA A 81 7.03 -4.88 2.25
N TYR A 82 8.11 -5.69 2.24
CA TYR A 82 9.10 -5.69 1.16
C TYR A 82 8.48 -6.08 -0.19
N LYS A 83 7.67 -7.13 -0.23
CA LYS A 83 6.99 -7.55 -1.47
C LYS A 83 6.05 -6.47 -1.99
N LEU A 84 5.23 -5.88 -1.10
CA LEU A 84 4.31 -4.80 -1.47
C LEU A 84 5.07 -3.57 -1.99
N PHE A 85 6.16 -3.18 -1.33
CA PHE A 85 6.99 -2.06 -1.77
C PHE A 85 7.61 -2.31 -3.16
N ALA A 86 8.13 -3.51 -3.40
CA ALA A 86 8.64 -3.92 -4.71
C ALA A 86 7.55 -3.89 -5.80
N ASN A 87 6.32 -4.29 -5.46
CA ASN A 87 5.17 -4.23 -6.37
C ASN A 87 4.79 -2.78 -6.71
N LEU A 88 4.80 -1.87 -5.72
CA LEU A 88 4.53 -0.45 -5.94
C LEU A 88 5.54 0.20 -6.91
N ILE A 89 6.83 -0.08 -6.73
CA ILE A 89 7.89 0.44 -7.62
C ILE A 89 7.80 -0.16 -9.03
N SER A 90 7.31 -1.39 -9.14
CA SER A 90 7.20 -2.11 -10.41
C SER A 90 5.96 -1.75 -11.22
N ILE A 91 5.13 -0.81 -10.74
CA ILE A 91 3.92 -0.40 -11.45
C ILE A 91 4.24 0.07 -12.87
N GLY A 92 3.44 -0.38 -13.84
CA GLY A 92 3.59 -0.02 -15.25
C GLY A 92 4.66 -0.84 -16.00
N LYS A 93 5.34 -1.79 -15.33
CA LYS A 93 6.28 -2.75 -15.95
C LYS A 93 5.67 -4.13 -16.21
N ASN A 94 4.35 -4.24 -16.09
CA ASN A 94 3.56 -5.47 -16.03
C ASN A 94 2.71 -5.73 -17.27
#